data_AF-A0A101RM50-F1
#
_entry.id   AF-A0A101RM50-F1
#
_cell.length_a   1.000
_cell.length_b   1.000
_cell.length_c   1.000
_cell.angle_alpha   90.00
_cell.angle_beta   90.00
_cell.angle_gamma   90.00
#
_symmetry.space_group_name_H-M   'P 1'
#
loop_
_entity.id
_entity.type
_entity.pdbx_description
1 polymer ?
#
loop_
_entity_poly.entity_id
_entity_poly.type
_entity_poly.pdbx_seq_one_letter_code
_entity_poly.pdbx_strand_id
1 'polypeptide(L)' 'MKTLLINNYDSYTYNLFQLIAEANGEEPVVIRNDATGGIPDLAEFDNEPYQLQGRVGDRLV' A
#
# COMPACT_ATOMS: atom_id res chain seq x y z
N MET A 1 -9.59 10.55 -3.23
CA MET A 1 -8.92 9.76 -4.30
C MET A 1 -8.70 8.39 -3.72
N LYS A 2 -9.40 7.40 -4.25
CA LYS A 2 -9.46 6.07 -3.66
C LYS A 2 -8.18 5.31 -4.02
N THR A 3 -7.36 5.04 -3.02
CA THR A 3 -6.04 4.41 -3.18
C THR A 3 -6.03 3.01 -2.57
N LEU A 4 -5.46 2.04 -3.30
CA LEU A 4 -5.17 0.70 -2.80
C LEU A 4 -3.71 0.63 -2.33
N LEU A 5 -3.50 0.25 -1.07
CA LEU A 5 -2.19 0.04 -0.46
C LEU A 5 -1.99 -1.45 -0.14
N ILE A 6 -0.91 -2.04 -0.65
CA ILE A 6 -0.59 -3.44 -0.41
C ILE A 6 0.44 -3.55 0.72
N ASN A 7 0.04 -4.22 1.80
CA ASN A 7 0.89 -4.49 2.95
C ASN A 7 1.66 -5.80 2.77
N ASN A 8 3.00 -5.74 2.77
CA ASN A 8 3.88 -6.90 2.73
C ASN A 8 4.58 -7.19 4.07
N TYR A 9 3.90 -6.93 5.18
CA TYR A 9 4.40 -7.10 6.55
C TYR A 9 5.64 -6.26 6.88
N ASP A 10 5.82 -5.15 6.18
CA ASP A 10 6.86 -4.18 6.48
C ASP A 10 6.31 -3.03 7.35
N SER A 11 7.13 -2.60 8.31
CA SER A 11 6.92 -1.49 9.22
C SER A 11 6.61 -0.15 8.51
N TYR A 12 7.04 0.02 7.26
CA TYR A 12 6.79 1.25 6.49
C TYR A 12 5.35 1.43 6.01
N THR A 13 4.52 0.38 6.07
CA THR A 13 3.11 0.43 5.64
C THR A 13 2.34 1.54 6.37
N TYR A 14 2.61 1.74 7.67
CA TYR A 14 1.96 2.78 8.46
C TYR A 14 2.38 4.21 8.05
N ASN A 15 3.65 4.40 7.68
CA ASN A 15 4.12 5.72 7.24
C ASN A 15 3.44 6.14 5.93
N LEU A 16 3.31 5.21 4.98
CA LEU A 16 2.59 5.46 3.73
C LEU A 16 1.10 5.66 3.94
N PHE A 17 0.49 4.90 4.83
CA PHE A 17 -0.93 5.08 5.15
C PHE A 17 -1.22 6.53 5.56
N GLN A 18 -0.43 7.07 6.50
CA GLN A 18 -0.60 8.45 6.98
C GLN A 18 -0.33 9.46 5.86
N LEU A 19 0.75 9.29 5.10
CA LEU A 19 1.12 10.21 4.01
C LEU A 19 0.05 10.26 2.92
N ILE A 20 -0.50 9.11 2.53
CA ILE A 20 -1.56 9.01 1.51
C ILE A 20 -2.86 9.61 2.05
N ALA A 21 -3.22 9.33 3.30
CA ALA A 21 -4.41 9.88 3.93
C ALA A 21 -4.35 11.42 4.01
N GLU A 22 -3.19 11.97 4.37
CA GLU A 22 -2.98 13.43 4.40
C GLU A 22 -3.02 14.05 3.00
N ALA A 23 -2.32 13.44 2.02
CA ALA A 23 -2.26 13.97 0.66
C ALA A 23 -3.61 13.92 -0.07
N ASN A 24 -4.41 12.87 0.17
CA ASN A 24 -5.67 12.65 -0.53
C ASN A 24 -6.90 13.12 0.25
N GLY A 25 -6.75 13.43 1.55
CA GLY A 25 -7.85 13.71 2.46
C GLY A 25 -8.76 12.50 2.73
N GLU A 26 -8.30 11.29 2.41
CA GLU A 26 -9.07 10.05 2.44
C GLU A 26 -8.14 8.87 2.72
N GLU A 27 -8.52 7.99 3.66
CA GLU A 27 -7.71 6.83 4.04
C GLU A 27 -7.61 5.82 2.88
N PRO A 28 -6.41 5.26 2.60
CA PRO A 28 -6.27 4.21 1.61
C PRO A 28 -6.87 2.89 2.09
N VAL A 29 -7.38 2.09 1.15
CA VAL A 29 -7.78 0.71 1.40
C VAL A 29 -6.53 -0.15 1.51
N VAL A 30 -6.32 -0.81 2.66
CA VAL A 30 -5.15 -1.66 2.90
C VAL A 30 -5.53 -3.13 2.73
N ILE A 31 -4.81 -3.84 1.88
CA ILE A 31 -4.92 -5.31 1.77
C ILE A 31 -3.55 -5.96 2.02
N ARG A 32 -3.54 -7.18 2.55
CA ARG A 32 -2.30 -7.94 2.70
C ARG A 32 -1.90 -8.56 1.36
N ASN A 33 -0.60 -8.62 1.11
CA ASN A 33 -0.03 -9.21 -0.11
C ASN A 33 -0.38 -10.70 -0.27
N ASP A 34 -0.58 -11.41 0.84
CA ASP A 34 -0.94 -12.84 0.91
C ASP A 34 -2.43 -13.07 1.15
N ALA A 35 -3.28 -12.05 0.99
CA ALA A 35 -4.72 -12.19 1.17
C ALA A 35 -5.29 -13.19 0.14
N THR A 36 -5.92 -14.25 0.64
CA THR A 36 -6.52 -15.32 -0.17
C THR A 36 -7.95 -15.02 -0.64
N GLY A 37 -8.53 -13.90 -0.18
CA GLY A 37 -9.90 -13.47 -0.47
C GLY A 37 -10.11 -12.85 -1.86
N GLY A 38 -9.07 -12.84 -2.70
CA GLY A 38 -9.08 -12.18 -4.02
C GLY A 38 -8.67 -10.72 -3.95
N ILE A 39 -8.24 -10.19 -5.11
CA ILE A 39 -7.91 -8.78 -5.29
C ILE A 39 -9.23 -8.03 -5.53
N PRO A 40 -9.50 -6.90 -4.84
CA PRO A 40 -10.67 -6.07 -5.12
C PRO A 40 -10.66 -5.58 -6.58
N ASP A 41 -11.82 -5.17 -7.10
CA ASP A 41 -11.89 -4.63 -8.45
C ASP A 41 -11.02 -3.38 -8.57
N LEU A 42 -9.95 -3.47 -9.37
CA LEU A 42 -8.96 -2.40 -9.53
C LEU A 42 -9.57 -1.17 -10.20
N ALA A 43 -10.66 -1.33 -10.96
CA ALA A 43 -11.36 -0.21 -11.59
C ALA A 43 -12.01 0.75 -10.56
N GLU A 44 -12.15 0.34 -9.30
CA GLU A 44 -12.64 1.21 -8.23
C GLU A 44 -11.57 2.19 -7.71
N PHE A 45 -10.31 2.03 -8.09
CA PHE A 45 -9.20 2.81 -7.55
C PHE A 45 -8.63 3.74 -8.61
N ASP A 46 -8.22 4.93 -8.18
CA ASP A 46 -7.79 6.00 -9.08
C ASP A 46 -6.33 5.84 -9.53
N ASN A 47 -5.56 4.93 -8.91
CA ASN A 47 -4.13 4.76 -9.11
C ASN A 47 -3.72 3.30 -9.16
N GLU A 48 -2.53 3.05 -9.72
CA GLU A 48 -1.86 1.76 -9.59
C GLU A 48 -1.60 1.43 -8.11
N PRO A 49 -1.76 0.16 -7.69
CA PRO A 49 -1.55 -0.24 -6.31
C PRO A 49 -0.13 0.05 -5.85
N TYR A 50 0.02 0.71 -4.70
CA TYR A 50 1.33 0.92 -4.10
C TYR A 50 1.79 -0.36 -3.38
N GLN A 51 2.93 -0.90 -3.80
CA GLN A 51 3.66 -1.97 -3.11
C GLN A 51 5.03 -1.45 -2.66
N LEU A 52 5.37 -1.64 -1.39
CA LEU A 52 6.75 -1.48 -0.91
C LEU A 52 7.42 -2.85 -0.80
N GLN A 53 8.54 -3.03 -1.51
CA GLN A 53 9.51 -4.08 -1.23
C GLN A 53 10.55 -3.54 -0.26
N GLY A 54 10.42 -3.88 1.03
CA GLY A 54 11.50 -3.70 1.99
C GLY A 54 12.65 -4.64 1.65
N ARG A 55 13.77 -4.10 1.17
CA ARG A 55 15.04 -4.84 1.15
C ARG A 55 15.55 -4.99 2.58
N VAL A 56 15.29 -6.13 3.21
CA VAL A 56 16.05 -6.52 4.40
C VAL A 56 17.42 -7.00 3.92
N GLY A 57 18.44 -6.13 3.98
CA GLY A 57 19.83 -6.57 3.96
C GLY A 57 20.82 -5.85 3.05
N ASP A 58 20.45 -4.90 2.19
CA ASP A 58 21.42 -4.30 1.27
C ASP A 58 21.90 -2.92 1.73
N ARG A 59 23.18 -2.85 2.08
CA ARG A 59 23.94 -1.60 2.17
C ARG A 59 23.73 -0.80 0.89
N LEU A 60 23.51 0.50 1.05
CA LEU A 60 23.60 1.49 -0.02
C LEU A 60 24.94 1.35 -0.76
N VAL A 61 24.86 0.91 -2.02
CA VAL A 61 25.70 1.37 -3.13
C VAL A 61 24.78 1.80 -4.26
#